data_AF-A0A0N4YNF2-F1
#
_entry.id   AF-A0A0N4YNF2-F1
#
_cell.length_a   1.000
_cell.length_b   1.000
_cell.length_c   1.000
_cell.angle_alpha   90.00
_cell.angle_beta   90.00
_cell.angle_gamma   90.00
#
_symmetry.space_group_name_H-M   'P 1'
#
loop_
_entity.id
_entity.type
_entity.pdbx_description
1 polymer ?
#
loop_
_entity_poly.entity_id
_entity_poly.type
_entity_poly.pdbx_seq_one_letter_code
_entity_poly.pdbx_strand_id
1 'polypeptide(L)'
;MADMQQWSSHVSSLLDLRKSGDVSALDVPDEYKELSKEFSAWSTTLDEIGVWLQDGERRDNERFNDQYAHAKNTFAELSQKFGDFKHPKSFAEKLERTAHVLGDIENALDDMTGIEAIFCGESLSEARLLVKKLITLEEDVHSLEKGKEQLIQEGIFDKESAAPFTEKIRLCKKKTKELGLRAEDAVERLEDCVEMYGKLLKESEAVEEFLDNLEHRLEKYAQEDKTNDEEVVDELVSEWNRHEASLRSLEELERLLRENAVKVSEAVYAEKRRRADALKMRLDGWSRTVQEMNNDEETLLMQVDELHAYLVNELDKVKDKEPEEIASSLRFLRGDRDRLSSRARKLAAINPRMAQANLCGDVTERWQQLESQLHAPNSAINASLGPAELNVDLPFHEKLHASMRRCLS
;
A
#
# COMPACT_ATOMS: atom_id res chain seq x y z
N MET A 1 -35.27 32.34 56.98
CA MET A 1 -34.94 33.13 55.76
C MET A 1 -33.67 33.96 55.93
N ALA A 2 -33.49 34.73 57.01
CA ALA A 2 -32.25 35.47 57.24
C ALA A 2 -31.02 34.54 57.35
N ASP A 3 -31.13 33.44 58.11
CA ASP A 3 -30.05 32.46 58.26
C ASP A 3 -29.64 31.82 56.93
N MET A 4 -30.61 31.55 56.05
CA MET A 4 -30.38 31.04 54.70
C MET A 4 -29.62 32.05 53.84
N GLN A 5 -29.96 33.34 53.90
CA GLN A 5 -29.25 34.39 53.16
C GLN A 5 -27.81 34.58 53.64
N GLN A 6 -27.59 34.48 54.94
CA GLN A 6 -26.24 34.57 55.51
C GLN A 6 -25.40 33.36 55.10
N TRP A 7 -25.96 32.15 55.22
CA TRP A 7 -25.34 30.92 54.77
C TRP A 7 -25.04 30.95 53.26
N SER A 8 -26.01 31.33 52.43
CA SER A 8 -25.87 31.38 50.97
C SER A 8 -24.78 32.34 50.53
N SER A 9 -24.66 33.49 51.20
CA SER A 9 -23.62 34.48 50.92
C SER A 9 -22.21 33.96 51.26
N HIS A 10 -22.09 33.28 52.40
CA HIS A 10 -20.84 32.65 52.82
C HIS A 10 -20.40 31.54 51.87
N VAL A 11 -21.31 30.59 51.60
CA VAL A 11 -21.03 29.44 50.72
C VAL A 11 -20.77 29.87 49.29
N SER A 12 -21.50 30.85 48.74
CA SER A 12 -21.19 31.37 47.40
C SER A 12 -19.76 31.89 47.32
N SER A 13 -19.36 32.72 48.30
CA SER A 13 -18.03 33.32 48.33
C SER A 13 -16.93 32.27 48.46
N LEU A 14 -17.16 31.26 49.30
CA LEU A 14 -16.24 30.14 49.47
C LEU A 14 -16.08 29.35 48.17
N LEU A 15 -17.17 28.94 47.53
CA LEU A 15 -17.14 28.17 46.29
C LEU A 15 -16.51 28.96 45.13
N ASP A 16 -16.77 30.26 45.04
CA ASP A 16 -16.14 31.13 44.05
C ASP A 16 -14.62 31.24 44.27
N LEU A 17 -14.18 31.32 45.53
CA LEU A 17 -12.76 31.35 45.89
C LEU A 17 -12.07 30.01 45.57
N ARG A 18 -12.70 28.88 45.91
CA ARG A 18 -12.21 27.53 45.58
C ARG A 18 -12.08 27.34 44.08
N LYS A 19 -13.09 27.76 43.32
CA LYS A 19 -13.07 27.74 41.85
C LYS A 19 -11.94 28.59 41.28
N SER A 20 -11.67 29.77 41.84
CA SER A 20 -10.56 30.63 41.39
C SER A 20 -9.18 30.07 41.73
N GLY A 21 -9.07 29.27 42.79
CA GLY A 21 -7.84 28.63 43.24
C GLY A 21 -7.62 27.22 42.68
N ASP A 22 -8.49 26.74 41.78
CA ASP A 22 -8.51 25.36 41.27
C ASP A 22 -8.50 24.29 42.37
N VAL A 23 -9.16 24.59 43.50
CA VAL A 23 -9.30 23.68 44.64
C VAL A 23 -10.61 22.92 44.50
N SER A 24 -10.53 21.59 44.49
CA SER A 24 -11.68 20.68 44.39
C SER A 24 -12.04 20.03 45.72
N ALA A 25 -13.15 19.30 45.76
CA ALA A 25 -13.56 18.53 46.93
C ALA A 25 -12.51 17.49 47.40
N LEU A 26 -11.62 17.01 46.51
CA LEU A 26 -10.52 16.11 46.88
C LEU A 26 -9.41 16.81 47.65
N ASP A 27 -9.18 18.09 47.37
CA ASP A 27 -8.09 18.85 47.98
C ASP A 27 -8.43 19.28 49.41
N VAL A 28 -9.73 19.34 49.73
CA VAL A 28 -10.28 19.69 51.05
C VAL A 28 -11.43 18.76 51.47
N PRO A 29 -11.17 17.46 51.71
CA PRO A 29 -12.21 16.46 51.96
C PRO A 29 -13.10 16.75 53.19
N ASP A 30 -12.52 17.34 54.24
CA ASP A 30 -13.26 17.66 55.46
C ASP A 30 -14.22 18.84 55.24
N GLU A 31 -13.79 19.89 54.53
CA GLU A 31 -14.65 21.01 54.13
C GLU A 31 -15.78 20.53 53.22
N TYR A 32 -15.48 19.64 52.27
CA TYR A 32 -16.50 19.02 51.43
C TYR A 32 -17.54 18.27 52.27
N LYS A 33 -17.13 17.45 53.25
CA LYS A 33 -18.04 16.70 54.11
C LYS A 33 -18.92 17.61 54.96
N GLU A 34 -18.39 18.73 55.44
CA GLU A 34 -19.14 19.73 56.20
C GLU A 34 -20.17 20.42 55.30
N LEU A 35 -19.74 20.96 54.16
CA LEU A 35 -20.64 21.58 53.17
C LEU A 35 -21.74 20.60 52.72
N SER A 36 -21.39 19.33 52.46
CA SER A 36 -22.35 18.30 52.04
C SER A 36 -23.46 18.09 53.09
N LYS A 37 -23.12 18.11 54.38
CA LYS A 37 -24.10 18.06 55.47
C LYS A 37 -24.97 19.30 55.51
N GLU A 38 -24.39 20.48 55.35
CA GLU A 38 -25.13 21.76 55.31
C GLU A 38 -26.12 21.81 54.14
N PHE A 39 -25.69 21.43 52.93
CA PHE A 39 -26.56 21.34 51.76
C PHE A 39 -27.73 20.37 51.98
N SER A 40 -27.48 19.21 52.60
CA SER A 40 -28.53 18.23 52.94
C SER A 40 -29.53 18.78 53.96
N ALA A 41 -29.04 19.45 55.00
CA ALA A 41 -29.87 20.08 56.02
C ALA A 41 -30.75 21.19 55.43
N TRP A 42 -30.19 22.05 54.57
CA TRP A 42 -30.95 23.12 53.90
C TRP A 42 -31.94 22.59 52.87
N SER A 43 -31.61 21.51 52.14
CA SER A 43 -32.57 20.85 51.24
C SER A 43 -33.80 20.38 52.02
N THR A 44 -33.59 19.67 53.13
CA THR A 44 -34.68 19.17 54.00
C THR A 44 -35.49 20.35 54.55
N THR A 45 -34.82 21.38 55.04
CA THR A 45 -35.46 22.58 55.60
C THR A 45 -36.29 23.33 54.56
N LEU A 46 -35.82 23.44 53.32
CA LEU A 46 -36.57 24.07 52.22
C LEU A 46 -37.78 23.22 51.79
N ASP A 47 -37.68 21.89 51.83
CA ASP A 47 -38.82 21.02 51.55
C ASP A 47 -39.88 21.15 52.65
N GLU A 48 -39.47 21.16 53.93
CA GLU A 48 -40.38 21.37 55.07
C GLU A 48 -41.07 22.74 55.02
N ILE A 49 -40.33 23.82 54.71
CA ILE A 49 -40.93 25.16 54.51
C ILE A 49 -41.91 25.12 53.33
N GLY A 50 -41.57 24.42 52.26
CA GLY A 50 -42.45 24.25 51.10
C GLY A 50 -43.78 23.60 51.48
N VAL A 51 -43.75 22.53 52.27
CA VAL A 51 -44.96 21.87 52.80
C VAL A 51 -45.72 22.80 53.74
N TRP A 52 -45.02 23.48 54.65
CA TRP A 52 -45.62 24.41 55.62
C TRP A 52 -46.34 25.60 54.97
N LEU A 53 -45.85 26.08 53.82
CA LEU A 53 -46.46 27.17 53.05
C LEU A 53 -47.75 26.76 52.34
N GLN A 54 -47.98 25.46 52.13
CA GLN A 54 -49.22 25.00 51.48
C GLN A 54 -50.43 24.96 52.42
N ASP A 55 -50.23 25.24 53.72
CA ASP A 55 -51.22 25.02 54.76
C ASP A 55 -51.92 26.32 55.23
N GLY A 56 -53.26 26.31 55.21
CA GLY A 56 -54.10 27.41 55.69
C GLY A 56 -53.98 28.74 54.91
N GLU A 57 -54.21 29.87 55.58
CA GLU A 57 -54.17 31.24 55.01
C GLU A 57 -52.77 31.67 54.53
N ARG A 58 -51.73 30.87 54.80
CA ARG A 58 -50.33 31.18 54.44
C ARG A 58 -50.07 30.94 52.96
N ARG A 59 -50.87 30.07 52.33
CA ARG A 59 -50.82 29.79 50.90
C ARG A 59 -50.99 31.06 50.07
N ASP A 60 -51.84 31.96 50.54
CA ASP A 60 -52.20 33.20 49.86
C ASP A 60 -51.30 34.38 50.25
N ASN A 61 -50.28 34.15 51.09
CA ASN A 61 -49.32 35.18 51.47
C ASN A 61 -48.24 35.32 50.40
N GLU A 62 -48.45 36.24 49.45
CA GLU A 62 -47.54 36.51 48.32
C GLU A 62 -46.10 36.75 48.76
N ARG A 63 -45.90 37.57 49.81
CA ARG A 63 -44.56 37.92 50.29
C ARG A 63 -43.77 36.69 50.75
N PHE A 64 -44.39 35.76 51.46
CA PHE A 64 -43.69 34.54 51.90
C PHE A 64 -43.39 33.59 50.74
N ASN A 65 -44.31 33.47 49.78
CA ASN A 65 -44.09 32.69 48.57
C ASN A 65 -42.94 33.25 47.73
N ASP A 66 -42.87 34.56 47.53
CA ASP A 66 -41.77 35.21 46.80
C ASP A 66 -40.41 35.00 47.49
N GLN A 67 -40.38 35.15 48.81
CA GLN A 67 -39.16 34.91 49.59
C GLN A 67 -38.71 33.46 49.51
N TYR A 68 -39.64 32.51 49.59
CA TYR A 68 -39.35 31.08 49.44
C TYR A 68 -38.86 30.74 48.03
N ALA A 69 -39.52 31.27 46.99
CA ALA A 69 -39.11 31.09 45.60
C ALA A 69 -37.69 31.62 45.37
N HIS A 70 -37.38 32.81 45.89
CA HIS A 70 -36.01 33.35 45.84
C HIS A 70 -35.02 32.41 46.53
N ALA A 71 -35.30 31.94 47.75
CA ALA A 71 -34.38 31.04 48.45
C ALA A 71 -34.19 29.71 47.73
N LYS A 72 -35.24 29.16 47.10
CA LYS A 72 -35.16 27.95 46.29
C LYS A 72 -34.28 28.15 45.06
N ASN A 73 -34.41 29.29 44.38
CA ASN A 73 -33.56 29.64 43.24
C ASN A 73 -32.10 29.81 43.66
N THR A 74 -31.83 30.55 44.74
CA THR A 74 -30.48 30.71 45.30
C THR A 74 -29.88 29.37 45.70
N PHE A 75 -30.66 28.48 46.33
CA PHE A 75 -30.19 27.14 46.69
C PHE A 75 -29.90 26.29 45.45
N ALA A 76 -30.70 26.38 44.39
CA ALA A 76 -30.45 25.68 43.14
C ALA A 76 -29.15 26.17 42.47
N GLU A 77 -28.92 27.48 42.41
CA GLU A 77 -27.68 28.07 41.90
C GLU A 77 -26.45 27.62 42.70
N LEU A 78 -26.55 27.65 44.03
CA LEU A 78 -25.49 27.18 44.93
C LEU A 78 -25.25 25.68 44.80
N SER A 79 -26.31 24.89 44.63
CA SER A 79 -26.21 23.45 44.42
C SER A 79 -25.47 23.13 43.12
N GLN A 80 -25.69 23.94 42.08
CA GLN A 80 -24.93 23.82 40.83
C GLN A 80 -23.45 24.18 41.03
N LYS A 81 -23.14 25.29 41.71
CA LYS A 81 -21.75 25.64 42.07
C LYS A 81 -21.07 24.58 42.93
N PHE A 82 -21.82 23.97 43.86
CA PHE A 82 -21.32 22.88 44.70
C PHE A 82 -21.10 21.61 43.90
N GLY A 83 -21.95 21.32 42.91
CA GLY A 83 -21.72 20.28 41.91
C GLY A 83 -20.41 20.50 41.14
N ASP A 84 -20.17 21.71 40.64
CA ASP A 84 -18.91 22.05 39.96
C ASP A 84 -17.68 21.86 40.88
N PHE A 85 -17.81 22.14 42.18
CA PHE A 85 -16.75 21.92 43.17
C PHE A 85 -16.51 20.44 43.49
N LYS A 86 -17.57 19.60 43.43
CA LYS A 86 -17.46 18.14 43.57
C LYS A 86 -16.67 17.51 42.42
N HIS A 87 -16.80 18.01 41.20
CA HIS A 87 -16.16 17.45 40.02
C HIS A 87 -14.76 18.05 39.82
N PRO A 88 -13.65 17.34 40.10
CA PRO A 88 -12.33 17.90 39.87
C PRO A 88 -12.15 18.05 38.36
N LYS A 89 -12.16 19.29 37.86
CA LYS A 89 -11.95 19.57 36.43
C LYS A 89 -10.65 18.98 35.93
N SER A 90 -9.61 19.07 36.76
CA SER A 90 -8.30 18.46 36.53
C SER A 90 -8.37 16.95 36.29
N PHE A 91 -9.25 16.22 36.99
CA PHE A 91 -9.46 14.77 36.79
C PHE A 91 -10.11 14.48 35.44
N ALA A 92 -11.21 15.17 35.13
CA ALA A 92 -11.91 15.01 33.86
C ALA A 92 -11.02 15.38 32.66
N GLU A 93 -10.32 16.51 32.75
CA GLU A 93 -9.36 16.95 31.74
C GLU A 93 -8.17 15.99 31.59
N LYS A 94 -7.68 15.40 32.68
CA LYS A 94 -6.63 14.37 32.60
C LYS A 94 -7.16 13.13 31.86
N LEU A 95 -8.36 12.67 32.17
CA LEU A 95 -8.98 11.52 31.49
C LEU A 95 -9.24 11.78 30.01
N GLU A 96 -9.72 12.98 29.65
CA GLU A 96 -9.89 13.39 28.25
C GLU A 96 -8.56 13.44 27.50
N ARG A 97 -7.53 14.04 28.10
CA ARG A 97 -6.18 14.08 27.51
C ARG A 97 -5.63 12.68 27.29
N THR A 98 -5.74 11.78 28.26
CA THR A 98 -5.32 10.38 28.12
C THR A 98 -6.05 9.70 26.95
N ALA A 99 -7.36 9.88 26.84
CA ALA A 99 -8.13 9.31 25.73
C ALA A 99 -7.71 9.87 24.36
N HIS A 100 -7.43 11.17 24.29
CA HIS A 100 -6.98 11.84 23.07
C HIS A 100 -5.61 11.34 22.62
N VAL A 101 -4.63 11.30 23.53
CA VAL A 101 -3.28 10.80 23.23
C VAL A 101 -3.32 9.34 22.78
N LEU A 102 -4.19 8.50 23.35
CA LEU A 102 -4.39 7.13 22.85
C LEU A 102 -4.95 7.10 21.42
N GLY A 103 -5.76 8.09 21.02
CA GLY A 103 -6.18 8.27 19.62
C GLY A 103 -5.02 8.66 18.71
N ASP A 104 -4.18 9.60 19.15
CA ASP A 104 -3.01 10.03 18.38
C ASP A 104 -2.00 8.88 18.17
N ILE A 105 -1.80 8.05 19.19
CA ILE A 105 -0.93 6.86 19.11
C ILE A 105 -1.49 5.83 18.12
N GLU A 106 -2.81 5.63 18.11
CA GLU A 106 -3.46 4.73 17.16
C GLU A 106 -3.22 5.18 15.72
N ASN A 107 -3.44 6.47 15.42
CA ASN A 107 -3.18 7.03 14.10
C ASN A 107 -1.70 6.89 13.71
N ALA A 108 -0.77 7.19 14.64
CA ALA A 108 0.66 7.06 14.37
C ALA A 108 1.07 5.62 14.07
N LEU A 109 0.46 4.61 14.72
CA LEU A 109 0.72 3.20 14.41
C LEU A 109 0.16 2.81 13.04
N ASP A 110 -1.00 3.34 12.64
CA ASP A 110 -1.58 3.10 11.32
C ASP A 110 -0.68 3.66 10.20
N ASP A 111 -0.10 4.85 10.42
CA ASP A 111 0.82 5.51 9.49
C ASP A 111 2.16 4.76 9.28
N MET A 112 2.50 3.81 10.16
CA MET A 112 3.69 2.95 10.03
C MET A 112 3.50 1.76 9.08
N THR A 113 2.36 1.70 8.39
CA THR A 113 2.05 0.70 7.37
C THR A 113 2.13 1.33 5.97
N GLY A 114 2.66 0.60 4.99
CA GLY A 114 2.77 1.11 3.61
C GLY A 114 3.87 2.17 3.42
N ILE A 115 4.79 2.29 4.37
CA ILE A 115 5.93 3.21 4.36
C ILE A 115 6.99 2.79 3.32
N GLU A 116 7.84 3.74 2.91
CA GLU A 116 9.00 3.41 2.08
C GLU A 116 10.13 2.81 2.94
N ALA A 117 10.89 1.88 2.36
CA ALA A 117 11.94 1.13 3.05
C ALA A 117 13.04 2.03 3.65
N ILE A 118 13.31 3.17 3.00
CA ILE A 118 14.25 4.18 3.51
C ILE A 118 13.83 4.76 4.87
N PHE A 119 12.52 4.80 5.16
CA PHE A 119 11.99 5.37 6.40
C PHE A 119 11.79 4.33 7.50
N CYS A 120 12.02 3.04 7.25
CA CYS A 120 11.87 1.98 8.25
C CYS A 120 12.66 2.27 9.54
N GLY A 121 13.86 2.83 9.44
CA GLY A 121 14.68 3.17 10.61
C GLY A 121 14.11 4.31 11.46
N GLU A 122 13.52 5.32 10.81
CA GLU A 122 12.84 6.43 11.49
C GLU A 122 11.54 5.95 12.13
N SER A 123 10.71 5.22 11.38
CA SER A 123 9.46 4.62 11.89
C SER A 123 9.72 3.65 13.03
N LEU A 124 10.81 2.86 13.01
CA LEU A 124 11.19 1.99 14.12
C LEU A 124 11.49 2.80 15.39
N SER A 125 12.22 3.91 15.24
CA SER A 125 12.55 4.79 16.36
C SER A 125 11.30 5.42 16.96
N GLU A 126 10.35 5.80 16.11
CA GLU A 126 9.04 6.29 16.52
C GLU A 126 8.21 5.22 17.22
N ALA A 127 8.11 4.01 16.67
CA ALA A 127 7.39 2.89 17.28
C ALA A 127 7.90 2.59 18.70
N ARG A 128 9.24 2.55 18.90
CA ARG A 128 9.86 2.39 20.22
C ARG A 128 9.53 3.54 21.18
N LEU A 129 9.37 4.76 20.67
CA LEU A 129 8.92 5.90 21.47
C LEU A 129 7.43 5.74 21.86
N LEU A 130 6.59 5.25 20.97
CA LEU A 130 5.18 4.97 21.24
C LEU A 130 5.02 3.92 22.34
N VAL A 131 5.82 2.84 22.32
CA VAL A 131 5.86 1.83 23.40
C VAL A 131 6.14 2.50 24.76
N LYS A 132 7.17 3.34 24.84
CA LYS A 132 7.49 4.08 26.09
C LYS A 132 6.34 4.98 26.54
N LYS A 133 5.70 5.69 25.60
CA LYS A 133 4.53 6.53 25.89
C LYS A 133 3.36 5.70 26.40
N LEU A 134 3.11 4.53 25.83
CA LEU A 134 2.03 3.63 26.24
C LEU A 134 2.22 3.10 27.67
N ILE A 135 3.46 2.79 28.07
CA ILE A 135 3.79 2.41 29.46
C ILE A 135 3.41 3.53 30.42
N THR A 136 3.81 4.78 30.13
CA THR A 136 3.43 5.94 30.96
C THR A 136 1.92 6.16 30.98
N LEU A 137 1.23 5.97 29.85
CA LEU A 137 -0.23 6.09 29.79
C LEU A 137 -0.93 4.98 30.58
N GLU A 138 -0.38 3.77 30.65
CA GLU A 138 -0.91 2.70 31.49
C GLU A 138 -0.87 3.08 32.98
N GLU A 139 0.25 3.66 33.43
CA GLU A 139 0.40 4.19 34.78
C GLU A 139 -0.61 5.32 35.05
N ASP A 140 -0.78 6.24 34.10
CA ASP A 140 -1.76 7.33 34.20
C ASP A 140 -3.20 6.82 34.27
N VAL A 141 -3.56 5.82 33.46
CA VAL A 141 -4.88 5.19 33.49
C VAL A 141 -5.12 4.48 34.82
N HIS A 142 -4.09 3.82 35.38
CA HIS A 142 -4.18 3.20 36.71
C HIS A 142 -4.34 4.27 37.81
N SER A 143 -3.60 5.38 37.71
CA SER A 143 -3.74 6.53 38.61
C SER A 143 -5.16 7.13 38.56
N LEU A 144 -5.73 7.28 37.35
CA LEU A 144 -7.10 7.75 37.16
C LEU A 144 -8.14 6.80 37.77
N GLU A 145 -7.94 5.49 37.65
CA GLU A 145 -8.82 4.52 38.31
C GLU A 145 -8.78 4.66 39.83
N LYS A 146 -7.58 4.73 40.42
CA LYS A 146 -7.41 4.93 41.85
C LYS A 146 -8.00 6.25 42.33
N GLY A 147 -7.79 7.34 41.59
CA GLY A 147 -8.38 8.64 41.89
C GLY A 147 -9.91 8.61 41.84
N LYS A 148 -10.50 7.92 40.86
CA LYS A 148 -11.94 7.69 40.78
C LYS A 148 -12.45 6.88 41.98
N GLU A 149 -11.74 5.84 42.41
CA GLU A 149 -12.12 5.07 43.60
C GLU A 149 -12.07 5.90 44.88
N GLN A 150 -11.06 6.76 45.04
CA GLN A 150 -10.98 7.71 46.16
C GLN A 150 -12.14 8.70 46.15
N LEU A 151 -12.50 9.24 44.98
CA LEU A 151 -13.67 10.11 44.82
C LEU A 151 -14.98 9.44 45.26
N ILE A 152 -15.14 8.14 45.00
CA ILE A 152 -16.30 7.38 45.48
C ILE A 152 -16.22 7.14 46.99
N GLN A 153 -15.04 6.79 47.52
CA GLN A 153 -14.84 6.53 48.95
C GLN A 153 -15.09 7.77 49.82
N GLU A 154 -14.67 8.94 49.37
CA GLU A 154 -14.92 10.21 50.05
C GLU A 154 -16.36 10.70 49.89
N GLY A 155 -17.21 9.97 49.15
CA GLY A 155 -18.60 10.36 48.89
C GLY A 155 -18.72 11.59 47.99
N ILE A 156 -17.67 11.91 47.24
CA ILE A 156 -17.66 13.02 46.26
C ILE A 156 -18.44 12.59 45.01
N PHE A 157 -18.21 11.35 44.56
CA PHE A 157 -19.03 10.70 43.54
C PHE A 157 -19.99 9.69 44.16
N ASP A 158 -21.21 9.68 43.67
CA ASP A 158 -22.11 8.53 43.82
C ASP A 158 -21.88 7.52 42.68
N LYS A 159 -22.55 6.36 42.76
CA LYS A 159 -22.37 5.30 41.77
C LYS A 159 -22.85 5.70 40.37
N GLU A 160 -23.85 6.57 40.26
CA GLU A 160 -24.41 6.99 38.98
C GLU A 160 -23.52 8.05 38.33
N SER A 161 -23.06 9.04 39.10
CA SER A 161 -22.14 10.09 38.64
C SER A 161 -20.76 9.54 38.27
N ALA A 162 -20.32 8.43 38.89
CA ALA A 162 -19.06 7.76 38.57
C ALA A 162 -19.14 6.84 37.34
N ALA A 163 -20.34 6.47 36.88
CA ALA A 163 -20.53 5.55 35.76
C ALA A 163 -19.85 6.00 34.46
N PRO A 164 -19.99 7.25 33.97
CA PRO A 164 -19.34 7.69 32.73
C PRO A 164 -17.81 7.65 32.82
N PHE A 165 -17.23 8.03 33.96
CA PHE A 165 -15.79 7.94 34.19
C PHE A 165 -15.32 6.49 34.25
N THR A 166 -16.10 5.60 34.86
CA THR A 166 -15.79 4.16 34.93
C THR A 166 -15.73 3.56 33.54
N GLU A 167 -16.73 3.84 32.70
CA GLU A 167 -16.76 3.31 31.33
C GLU A 167 -15.61 3.88 30.49
N LYS A 168 -15.34 5.19 30.59
CA LYS A 168 -14.25 5.80 29.85
C LYS A 168 -12.87 5.30 30.27
N ILE A 169 -12.61 5.14 31.57
CA ILE A 169 -11.38 4.51 32.08
C ILE A 169 -11.26 3.07 31.58
N ARG A 170 -12.34 2.30 31.59
CA ARG A 170 -12.37 0.92 31.05
C ARG A 170 -12.00 0.89 29.57
N LEU A 171 -12.52 1.82 28.77
CA LEU A 171 -12.16 1.96 27.36
C LEU A 171 -10.70 2.35 27.18
N CYS A 172 -10.19 3.32 27.93
CA CYS A 172 -8.77 3.69 27.91
C CYS A 172 -7.89 2.49 28.25
N LYS A 173 -8.19 1.73 29.31
CA LYS A 173 -7.45 0.50 29.67
C LYS A 173 -7.40 -0.51 28.54
N LYS A 174 -8.56 -0.77 27.92
CA LYS A 174 -8.63 -1.71 26.79
C LYS A 174 -7.76 -1.21 25.64
N LYS A 175 -7.87 0.07 25.29
CA LYS A 175 -7.15 0.70 24.20
C LYS A 175 -5.64 0.72 24.46
N THR A 176 -5.18 1.06 25.67
CA THR A 176 -3.75 1.03 26.02
C THR A 176 -3.15 -0.37 25.83
N LYS A 177 -3.84 -1.43 26.24
CA LYS A 177 -3.36 -2.81 26.06
C LYS A 177 -3.32 -3.23 24.59
N GLU A 178 -4.37 -2.90 23.85
CA GLU A 178 -4.46 -3.21 22.41
C GLU A 178 -3.36 -2.48 21.62
N LEU A 179 -3.18 -1.18 21.87
CA LEU A 179 -2.11 -0.39 21.23
C LEU A 179 -0.72 -0.82 21.70
N GLY A 180 -0.58 -1.30 22.94
CA GLY A 180 0.67 -1.88 23.46
C GLY A 180 1.14 -3.06 22.61
N LEU A 181 0.27 -4.05 22.42
CA LEU A 181 0.56 -5.21 21.57
C LEU A 181 0.87 -4.79 20.13
N ARG A 182 0.05 -3.90 19.55
CA ARG A 182 0.27 -3.40 18.19
C ARG A 182 1.60 -2.65 18.03
N ALA A 183 2.01 -1.89 19.05
CA ALA A 183 3.28 -1.16 19.02
C ALA A 183 4.47 -2.10 19.16
N GLU A 184 4.38 -3.14 19.98
CA GLU A 184 5.40 -4.20 20.09
C GLU A 184 5.54 -4.97 18.77
N ASP A 185 4.42 -5.42 18.18
CA ASP A 185 4.40 -6.08 16.87
C ASP A 185 4.99 -5.17 15.77
N ALA A 186 4.69 -3.87 15.81
CA ALA A 186 5.26 -2.90 14.87
C ALA A 186 6.77 -2.75 15.04
N VAL A 187 7.28 -2.76 16.28
CA VAL A 187 8.72 -2.72 16.55
C VAL A 187 9.41 -3.95 15.99
N GLU A 188 8.92 -5.16 16.29
CA GLU A 188 9.52 -6.42 15.80
C GLU A 188 9.54 -6.45 14.26
N ARG A 189 8.39 -6.18 13.63
CA ARG A 189 8.29 -6.10 12.16
C ARG A 189 9.26 -5.08 11.57
N LEU A 190 9.37 -3.89 12.15
CA LEU A 190 10.23 -2.83 11.62
C LEU A 190 11.72 -3.13 11.86
N GLU A 191 12.09 -3.81 12.93
CA GLU A 191 13.46 -4.30 13.16
C GLU A 191 13.89 -5.25 12.05
N ASP A 192 13.05 -6.24 11.73
CA ASP A 192 13.28 -7.16 10.63
C ASP A 192 13.37 -6.43 9.29
N CYS A 193 12.48 -5.46 9.04
CA CYS A 193 12.48 -4.67 7.82
C CYS A 193 13.75 -3.82 7.66
N VAL A 194 14.26 -3.23 8.74
CA VAL A 194 15.52 -2.47 8.72
C VAL A 194 16.69 -3.38 8.37
N GLU A 195 16.75 -4.58 8.97
CA GLU A 195 17.79 -5.55 8.65
C GLU A 195 17.71 -6.02 7.20
N MET A 196 16.52 -6.41 6.75
CA MET A 196 16.27 -6.85 5.37
C MET A 196 16.60 -5.75 4.36
N TYR A 197 16.21 -4.51 4.62
CA TYR A 197 16.53 -3.39 3.75
C TYR A 197 18.04 -3.09 3.72
N GLY A 198 18.72 -3.20 4.85
CA GLY A 198 20.18 -3.09 4.90
C GLY A 198 20.89 -4.18 4.08
N LYS A 199 20.36 -5.42 4.05
CA LYS A 199 20.85 -6.48 3.17
C LYS A 199 20.54 -6.19 1.71
N LEU A 200 19.32 -5.72 1.41
CA LEU A 200 18.88 -5.37 0.06
C LEU A 200 19.78 -4.29 -0.56
N LEU A 201 20.15 -3.26 0.20
CA LEU A 201 21.05 -2.21 -0.29
C LEU A 201 22.43 -2.77 -0.67
N LYS A 202 23.02 -3.63 0.16
CA LYS A 202 24.31 -4.26 -0.13
C LYS A 202 24.26 -5.15 -1.38
N GLU A 203 23.22 -5.98 -1.50
CA GLU A 203 23.02 -6.82 -2.69
C GLU A 203 22.74 -5.96 -3.93
N SER A 204 21.99 -4.86 -3.79
CA SER A 204 21.71 -3.92 -4.88
C SER A 204 23.00 -3.26 -5.39
N GLU A 205 23.90 -2.86 -4.50
CA GLU A 205 25.20 -2.29 -4.87
C GLU A 205 26.07 -3.32 -5.58
N ALA A 206 26.15 -4.55 -5.05
CA ALA A 206 26.92 -5.63 -5.67
C ALA A 206 26.36 -6.02 -7.05
N VAL A 207 25.03 -6.06 -7.20
CA VAL A 207 24.37 -6.30 -8.49
C VAL A 207 24.67 -5.16 -9.46
N GLU A 208 24.64 -3.90 -9.03
CA GLU A 208 24.96 -2.76 -9.90
C GLU A 208 26.39 -2.84 -10.44
N GLU A 209 27.37 -3.08 -9.57
CA GLU A 209 28.79 -3.21 -9.97
C GLU A 209 28.98 -4.34 -10.98
N PHE A 210 28.33 -5.48 -10.75
CA PHE A 210 28.33 -6.61 -11.68
C PHE A 210 27.70 -6.24 -13.03
N LEU A 211 26.53 -5.58 -13.04
CA LEU A 211 25.85 -5.20 -14.28
C LEU A 211 26.67 -4.17 -15.08
N ASP A 212 27.29 -3.21 -14.40
CA ASP A 212 28.23 -2.24 -15.00
C ASP A 212 29.41 -2.93 -15.68
N ASN A 213 30.05 -3.87 -14.98
CA ASN A 213 31.19 -4.61 -15.53
C ASN A 213 30.77 -5.46 -16.74
N LEU A 214 29.66 -6.19 -16.62
CA LEU A 214 29.16 -7.06 -17.68
C LEU A 214 28.77 -6.25 -18.93
N GLU A 215 28.06 -5.13 -18.75
CA GLU A 215 27.68 -4.24 -19.84
C GLU A 215 28.90 -3.65 -20.55
N HIS A 216 29.90 -3.19 -19.79
CA HIS A 216 31.13 -2.66 -20.36
C HIS A 216 31.89 -3.72 -21.19
N ARG A 217 32.02 -4.95 -20.67
CA ARG A 217 32.65 -6.06 -21.39
C ARG A 217 31.88 -6.43 -22.65
N LEU A 218 30.54 -6.51 -22.56
CA LEU A 218 29.67 -6.77 -23.71
C LEU A 218 29.78 -5.66 -24.76
N GLU A 219 29.85 -4.39 -24.36
CA GLU A 219 29.98 -3.28 -25.31
C GLU A 219 31.35 -3.29 -26.00
N LYS A 220 32.44 -3.47 -25.26
CA LYS A 220 33.78 -3.60 -25.83
C LYS A 220 33.86 -4.74 -26.84
N TYR A 221 33.28 -5.90 -26.51
CA TYR A 221 33.30 -7.05 -27.39
C TYR A 221 32.48 -6.85 -28.67
N ALA A 222 31.34 -6.16 -28.57
CA ALA A 222 30.55 -5.78 -29.75
C ALA A 222 31.32 -4.84 -30.68
N GLN A 223 32.15 -3.93 -30.13
CA GLN A 223 32.96 -3.00 -30.92
C GLN A 223 34.14 -3.67 -31.62
N GLU A 224 34.69 -4.76 -31.05
CA GLU A 224 35.82 -5.49 -31.62
C GLU A 224 35.42 -6.45 -32.77
N ASP A 225 34.13 -6.52 -33.14
CA ASP A 225 33.56 -7.44 -34.15
C ASP A 225 33.93 -8.91 -33.91
N LYS A 226 34.17 -9.25 -32.63
CA LYS A 226 34.56 -10.58 -32.18
C LYS A 226 33.37 -11.43 -31.78
N THR A 227 32.13 -11.15 -32.21
CA THR A 227 30.86 -11.71 -31.70
C THR A 227 30.73 -13.25 -31.66
N ASN A 228 31.77 -13.96 -32.09
CA ASN A 228 31.83 -15.36 -32.42
C ASN A 228 32.94 -16.10 -31.63
N ASP A 229 33.63 -15.42 -30.72
CA ASP A 229 34.66 -15.99 -29.84
C ASP A 229 33.99 -16.75 -28.68
N GLU A 230 33.99 -18.08 -28.78
CA GLU A 230 33.34 -18.98 -27.82
C GLU A 230 33.89 -18.82 -26.40
N GLU A 231 35.20 -18.70 -26.26
CA GLU A 231 35.87 -18.61 -24.97
C GLU A 231 35.40 -17.38 -24.19
N VAL A 232 35.27 -16.23 -24.88
CA VAL A 232 34.82 -14.98 -24.27
C VAL A 232 33.33 -15.03 -23.90
N VAL A 233 32.49 -15.64 -24.75
CA VAL A 233 31.05 -15.76 -24.44
C VAL A 233 30.81 -16.73 -23.28
N ASP A 234 31.53 -17.84 -23.22
CA ASP A 234 31.45 -18.80 -22.11
C ASP A 234 31.96 -18.19 -20.79
N GLU A 235 32.99 -17.35 -20.83
CA GLU A 235 33.41 -16.57 -19.66
C GLU A 235 32.30 -15.64 -19.15
N LEU A 236 31.64 -14.89 -20.04
CA LEU A 236 30.56 -13.97 -19.69
C LEU A 236 29.33 -14.72 -19.16
N VAL A 237 29.00 -15.88 -19.72
CA VAL A 237 27.97 -16.78 -19.21
C VAL A 237 28.35 -17.32 -17.84
N SER A 238 29.61 -17.73 -17.63
CA SER A 238 30.07 -18.17 -16.32
C SER A 238 30.02 -17.04 -15.29
N GLU A 239 30.35 -15.81 -15.66
CA GLU A 239 30.24 -14.64 -14.78
C GLU A 239 28.79 -14.37 -14.41
N TRP A 240 27.88 -14.34 -15.39
CA TRP A 240 26.44 -14.22 -15.14
C TRP A 240 25.94 -15.27 -14.15
N ASN A 241 26.27 -16.54 -14.39
CA ASN A 241 25.83 -17.66 -13.55
C ASN A 241 26.36 -17.57 -12.10
N ARG A 242 27.52 -16.95 -11.87
CA ARG A 242 28.04 -16.69 -10.51
C ARG A 242 27.21 -15.66 -9.76
N HIS A 243 26.63 -14.68 -10.47
CA HIS A 243 25.85 -13.59 -9.89
C HIS A 243 24.33 -13.82 -9.89
N GLU A 244 23.86 -14.91 -10.50
CA GLU A 244 22.43 -15.27 -10.50
C GLU A 244 21.86 -15.43 -9.08
N ALA A 245 22.66 -15.95 -8.14
CA ALA A 245 22.26 -16.08 -6.74
C ALA A 245 21.99 -14.72 -6.08
N SER A 246 22.81 -13.69 -6.37
CA SER A 246 22.61 -12.33 -5.87
C SER A 246 21.35 -11.69 -6.45
N LEU A 247 21.06 -11.90 -7.74
CA LEU A 247 19.83 -11.42 -8.36
C LEU A 247 18.57 -12.06 -7.73
N ARG A 248 18.62 -13.36 -7.41
CA ARG A 248 17.53 -14.06 -6.71
C ARG A 248 17.40 -13.59 -5.25
N SER A 249 18.52 -13.36 -4.57
CA SER A 249 18.55 -12.81 -3.22
C SER A 249 17.89 -11.43 -3.18
N LEU A 250 18.20 -10.57 -4.16
CA LEU A 250 17.62 -9.24 -4.30
C LEU A 250 16.08 -9.28 -4.49
N GLU A 251 15.60 -10.20 -5.33
CA GLU A 251 14.16 -10.42 -5.55
C GLU A 251 13.44 -10.93 -4.30
N GLU A 252 14.06 -11.87 -3.57
CA GLU A 252 13.48 -12.42 -2.36
C GLU A 252 13.41 -11.37 -1.23
N LEU A 253 14.45 -10.56 -1.06
CA LEU A 253 14.47 -9.48 -0.08
C LEU A 253 13.40 -8.42 -0.38
N GLU A 254 13.21 -8.06 -1.66
CA GLU A 254 12.17 -7.13 -2.09
C GLU A 254 10.76 -7.68 -1.82
N ARG A 255 10.53 -8.96 -2.13
CA ARG A 255 9.28 -9.66 -1.84
C ARG A 255 8.94 -9.65 -0.36
N LEU A 256 9.90 -10.00 0.50
CA LEU A 256 9.71 -10.05 1.95
C LEU A 256 9.42 -8.66 2.54
N LEU A 257 10.08 -7.60 2.05
CA LEU A 257 9.77 -6.22 2.45
C LEU A 257 8.35 -5.83 2.04
N ARG A 258 7.92 -6.18 0.82
CA ARG A 258 6.56 -5.92 0.34
C ARG A 258 5.50 -6.65 1.19
N GLU A 259 5.76 -7.89 1.57
CA GLU A 259 4.88 -8.69 2.44
C GLU A 259 4.71 -8.06 3.83
N ASN A 260 5.73 -7.36 4.32
CA ASN A 260 5.70 -6.58 5.56
C ASN A 260 5.12 -5.16 5.40
N ALA A 261 4.42 -4.91 4.28
CA ALA A 261 3.85 -3.61 3.91
C ALA A 261 4.89 -2.49 3.80
N VAL A 262 6.11 -2.80 3.33
CA VAL A 262 7.17 -1.83 3.07
C VAL A 262 7.40 -1.72 1.57
N LYS A 263 7.43 -0.48 1.06
CA LYS A 263 7.66 -0.19 -0.37
C LYS A 263 9.15 0.01 -0.63
N VAL A 264 9.68 -0.71 -1.62
CA VAL A 264 11.06 -0.54 -2.08
C VAL A 264 11.09 0.44 -3.25
N SER A 265 12.06 1.35 -3.24
CA SER A 265 12.27 2.30 -4.35
C SER A 265 12.64 1.58 -5.64
N GLU A 266 12.10 2.04 -6.78
CA GLU A 266 12.40 1.47 -8.09
C GLU A 266 13.90 1.46 -8.42
N ALA A 267 14.65 2.46 -7.94
CA ALA A 267 16.09 2.57 -8.17
C ALA A 267 16.89 1.44 -7.51
N VAL A 268 16.38 0.88 -6.40
CA VAL A 268 17.04 -0.17 -5.61
C VAL A 268 16.80 -1.55 -6.22
N TYR A 269 15.62 -1.79 -6.81
CA TYR A 269 15.27 -3.12 -7.33
C TYR A 269 14.82 -3.10 -8.80
N ALA A 270 13.72 -2.41 -9.11
CA ALA A 270 13.03 -2.55 -10.40
C ALA A 270 13.92 -2.16 -11.58
N GLU A 271 14.73 -1.10 -11.44
CA GLU A 271 15.69 -0.69 -12.47
C GLU A 271 16.77 -1.76 -12.70
N LYS A 272 17.36 -2.27 -11.61
CA LYS A 272 18.40 -3.32 -11.66
C LYS A 272 17.88 -4.59 -12.30
N ARG A 273 16.65 -4.99 -11.95
CA ARG A 273 15.99 -6.16 -12.52
C ARG A 273 15.76 -6.00 -14.02
N ARG A 274 15.22 -4.87 -14.47
CA ARG A 274 15.03 -4.57 -15.91
C ARG A 274 16.35 -4.61 -16.68
N ARG A 275 17.40 -4.01 -16.12
CA ARG A 275 18.74 -4.01 -16.71
C ARG A 275 19.34 -5.41 -16.79
N ALA A 276 19.22 -6.20 -15.73
CA ALA A 276 19.64 -7.59 -15.69
C ALA A 276 18.93 -8.42 -16.77
N ASP A 277 17.61 -8.32 -16.90
CA ASP A 277 16.84 -9.06 -17.91
C ASP A 277 17.27 -8.69 -19.34
N ALA A 278 17.52 -7.40 -19.62
CA ALA A 278 18.01 -6.95 -20.92
C ALA A 278 19.40 -7.50 -21.26
N LEU A 279 20.34 -7.48 -20.30
CA LEU A 279 21.68 -8.03 -20.47
C LEU A 279 21.65 -9.55 -20.65
N LYS A 280 20.79 -10.25 -19.90
CA LYS A 280 20.59 -11.70 -20.06
C LYS A 280 20.10 -12.06 -21.46
N MET A 281 19.08 -11.35 -21.96
CA MET A 281 18.57 -11.57 -23.32
C MET A 281 19.66 -11.39 -24.39
N ARG A 282 20.53 -10.37 -24.22
CA ARG A 282 21.65 -10.11 -25.13
C ARG A 282 22.69 -11.23 -25.07
N LEU A 283 23.11 -11.63 -23.87
CA LEU A 283 24.07 -12.70 -23.64
C LEU A 283 23.57 -14.05 -24.18
N ASP A 284 22.31 -14.39 -23.94
CA ASP A 284 21.68 -15.61 -24.48
C ASP A 284 21.57 -15.57 -26.01
N GLY A 285 21.43 -14.38 -26.60
CA GLY A 285 21.51 -14.18 -28.04
C GLY A 285 22.89 -14.51 -28.61
N TRP A 286 23.95 -14.06 -27.93
CA TRP A 286 25.33 -14.32 -28.35
C TRP A 286 25.76 -15.76 -28.16
N SER A 287 25.39 -16.38 -27.02
CA SER A 287 25.62 -17.80 -26.78
C SER A 287 24.98 -18.66 -27.88
N ARG A 288 23.75 -18.33 -28.30
CA ARG A 288 23.11 -18.98 -29.46
C ARG A 288 23.89 -18.77 -30.76
N THR A 289 24.36 -17.55 -31.06
CA THR A 289 25.16 -17.27 -32.26
C THR A 289 26.45 -18.08 -32.29
N VAL A 290 27.18 -18.13 -31.17
CA VAL A 290 28.41 -18.93 -31.01
C VAL A 290 28.14 -20.42 -31.19
N GLN A 291 27.13 -20.98 -30.51
CA GLN A 291 26.75 -22.39 -30.67
C GLN A 291 26.40 -22.70 -32.13
N GLU A 292 25.67 -21.82 -32.80
CA GLU A 292 25.38 -22.00 -34.22
C GLU A 292 26.65 -21.93 -35.08
N MET A 293 27.70 -21.19 -34.67
CA MET A 293 28.99 -21.04 -35.35
C MET A 293 29.97 -22.19 -35.16
N ASN A 294 29.88 -22.89 -34.03
CA ASN A 294 30.73 -24.03 -33.73
C ASN A 294 30.16 -25.37 -34.21
N ASN A 295 28.98 -25.38 -34.82
CA ASN A 295 28.52 -26.54 -35.56
C ASN A 295 29.55 -26.85 -36.66
N ASP A 296 30.10 -28.06 -36.66
CA ASP A 296 30.98 -28.53 -37.72
C ASP A 296 30.25 -28.58 -39.07
N GLU A 297 31.00 -28.63 -40.16
CA GLU A 297 30.44 -28.61 -41.52
C GLU A 297 29.37 -29.71 -41.70
N GLU A 298 29.60 -30.89 -41.12
CA GLU A 298 28.70 -32.05 -41.19
C GLU A 298 27.40 -31.81 -40.40
N THR A 299 27.47 -31.25 -39.20
CA THR A 299 26.28 -30.87 -38.41
C THR A 299 25.52 -29.73 -39.06
N LEU A 300 26.21 -28.72 -39.61
CA LEU A 300 25.56 -27.64 -40.37
C LEU A 300 24.87 -28.17 -41.61
N LEU A 301 25.51 -29.09 -42.34
CA LEU A 301 24.92 -29.75 -43.50
C LEU A 301 23.67 -30.54 -43.11
N MET A 302 23.76 -31.39 -42.08
CA MET A 302 22.63 -32.17 -41.56
C MET A 302 21.47 -31.26 -41.13
N GLN A 303 21.75 -30.17 -40.42
CA GLN A 303 20.73 -29.21 -39.99
C GLN A 303 20.10 -28.43 -41.15
N VAL A 304 20.87 -28.11 -42.19
CA VAL A 304 20.35 -27.51 -43.42
C VAL A 304 19.45 -28.51 -44.15
N ASP A 305 19.87 -29.77 -44.27
CA ASP A 305 19.11 -30.82 -44.93
C ASP A 305 17.81 -31.15 -44.18
N GLU A 306 17.84 -31.25 -42.85
CA GLU A 306 16.65 -31.49 -42.02
C GLU A 306 15.65 -30.34 -42.11
N LEU A 307 16.10 -29.09 -41.98
CA LEU A 307 15.24 -27.91 -42.12
C LEU A 307 14.68 -27.79 -43.54
N HIS A 308 15.49 -28.08 -44.56
CA HIS A 308 15.06 -28.09 -45.94
C HIS A 308 13.98 -29.15 -46.17
N ALA A 309 14.19 -30.39 -45.72
CA ALA A 309 13.23 -31.48 -45.86
C ALA A 309 11.91 -31.19 -45.12
N TYR A 310 12.00 -30.63 -43.90
CA TYR A 310 10.83 -30.20 -43.14
C TYR A 310 10.03 -29.12 -43.87
N LEU A 311 10.68 -28.05 -44.32
CA LEU A 311 10.03 -26.95 -45.02
C LEU A 311 9.41 -27.41 -46.34
N VAL A 312 10.10 -28.24 -47.12
CA VAL A 312 9.53 -28.81 -48.36
C VAL A 312 8.26 -29.60 -48.06
N ASN A 313 8.27 -30.47 -47.05
CA ASN A 313 7.11 -31.28 -46.68
C ASN A 313 5.93 -30.41 -46.20
N GLU A 314 6.18 -29.40 -45.37
CA GLU A 314 5.11 -28.50 -44.90
C GLU A 314 4.54 -27.63 -46.03
N LEU A 315 5.38 -27.12 -46.93
CA LEU A 315 4.92 -26.37 -48.10
C LEU A 315 4.12 -27.27 -49.06
N ASP A 316 4.53 -28.53 -49.26
CA ASP A 316 3.81 -29.50 -50.08
C ASP A 316 2.46 -29.92 -49.48
N LYS A 317 2.31 -29.93 -48.15
CA LYS A 317 1.02 -30.17 -47.48
C LYS A 317 0.04 -29.00 -47.62
N VAL A 318 0.57 -27.81 -47.85
CA VAL A 318 -0.21 -26.56 -47.84
C VAL A 318 -0.60 -26.11 -49.25
N LYS A 319 0.07 -26.62 -50.30
CA LYS A 319 -0.12 -26.15 -51.68
C LYS A 319 -1.50 -26.33 -52.30
N ASP A 320 -2.28 -27.28 -51.81
CA ASP A 320 -3.62 -27.58 -52.32
C ASP A 320 -4.72 -27.07 -51.37
N LYS A 321 -4.37 -26.22 -50.40
CA LYS A 321 -5.29 -25.67 -49.41
C LYS A 321 -5.88 -24.33 -49.83
N GLU A 322 -6.88 -23.88 -49.08
CA GLU A 322 -7.52 -22.57 -49.29
C GLU A 322 -6.54 -21.41 -49.01
N PRO A 323 -6.68 -20.25 -49.70
CA PRO A 323 -5.78 -19.11 -49.57
C PRO A 323 -5.56 -18.62 -48.13
N GLU A 324 -6.59 -18.67 -47.27
CA GLU A 324 -6.47 -18.27 -45.86
C GLU A 324 -5.57 -19.21 -45.06
N GLU A 325 -5.67 -20.52 -45.31
CA GLU A 325 -4.82 -21.53 -44.67
C GLU A 325 -3.38 -21.41 -45.18
N ILE A 326 -3.19 -21.17 -46.48
CA ILE A 326 -1.88 -20.90 -47.08
C ILE A 326 -1.23 -19.69 -46.40
N ALA A 327 -1.94 -18.56 -46.30
CA ALA A 327 -1.41 -17.33 -45.70
C ALA A 327 -1.04 -17.51 -44.21
N SER A 328 -1.86 -18.23 -43.45
CA SER A 328 -1.58 -18.56 -42.06
C SER A 328 -0.33 -19.43 -41.94
N SER A 329 -0.24 -20.53 -42.69
CA SER A 329 0.91 -21.44 -42.66
C SER A 329 2.22 -20.76 -43.09
N LEU A 330 2.20 -19.92 -44.15
CA LEU A 330 3.38 -19.14 -44.56
C LEU A 330 3.83 -18.14 -43.48
N ARG A 331 2.90 -17.59 -42.68
CA ARG A 331 3.28 -16.71 -41.57
C ARG A 331 4.10 -17.46 -40.51
N PHE A 332 3.70 -18.69 -40.17
CA PHE A 332 4.40 -19.50 -39.18
C PHE A 332 5.73 -20.05 -39.70
N LEU A 333 5.82 -20.46 -40.96
CA LEU A 333 7.02 -21.04 -41.55
C LEU A 333 8.12 -20.01 -41.90
N ARG A 334 7.82 -18.70 -41.84
CA ARG A 334 8.76 -17.64 -42.24
C ARG A 334 10.03 -17.63 -41.40
N GLY A 335 9.92 -17.82 -40.09
CA GLY A 335 11.07 -17.88 -39.19
C GLY A 335 12.02 -19.04 -39.51
N ASP A 336 11.46 -20.19 -39.86
CA ASP A 336 12.24 -21.38 -40.23
C ASP A 336 12.90 -21.23 -41.61
N ARG A 337 12.22 -20.60 -42.57
CA ARG A 337 12.81 -20.23 -43.87
C ARG A 337 14.00 -19.28 -43.73
N ASP A 338 13.88 -18.28 -42.87
CA ASP A 338 14.96 -17.32 -42.63
C ASP A 338 16.15 -17.99 -41.90
N ARG A 339 15.88 -18.94 -40.98
CA ARG A 339 16.91 -19.81 -40.38
C ARG A 339 17.63 -20.68 -41.41
N LEU A 340 16.89 -21.34 -42.31
CA LEU A 340 17.46 -22.13 -43.40
C LEU A 340 18.40 -21.26 -44.26
N SER A 341 17.94 -20.05 -44.61
CA SER A 341 18.71 -19.11 -45.44
C SER A 341 19.96 -18.58 -44.74
N SER A 342 19.91 -18.40 -43.41
CA SER A 342 21.09 -18.04 -42.60
C SER A 342 22.11 -19.18 -42.56
N ARG A 343 21.66 -20.41 -42.27
CA ARG A 343 22.53 -21.60 -42.17
C ARG A 343 23.13 -21.98 -43.53
N ALA A 344 22.36 -21.89 -44.62
CA ALA A 344 22.86 -22.16 -45.96
C ALA A 344 23.94 -21.16 -46.40
N ARG A 345 23.77 -19.86 -46.10
CA ARG A 345 24.81 -18.84 -46.37
C ARG A 345 26.10 -19.11 -45.59
N LYS A 346 25.97 -19.60 -44.36
CA LYS A 346 27.10 -19.97 -43.51
C LYS A 346 27.82 -21.22 -44.00
N LEU A 347 27.08 -22.26 -44.36
CA LEU A 347 27.63 -23.47 -44.96
C LEU A 347 28.35 -23.14 -46.28
N ALA A 348 27.82 -22.23 -47.08
CA ALA A 348 28.45 -21.72 -48.30
C ALA A 348 29.74 -20.91 -48.02
N ALA A 349 29.82 -20.21 -46.89
CA ALA A 349 31.01 -19.47 -46.47
C ALA A 349 32.12 -20.40 -45.96
N ILE A 350 31.76 -21.50 -45.28
CA ILE A 350 32.69 -22.52 -44.78
C ILE A 350 33.16 -23.45 -45.91
N ASN A 351 32.24 -23.86 -46.78
CA ASN A 351 32.53 -24.68 -47.95
C ASN A 351 32.08 -23.97 -49.25
N PRO A 352 33.03 -23.35 -49.99
CA PRO A 352 32.75 -22.64 -51.25
C PRO A 352 32.10 -23.52 -52.34
N ARG A 353 32.19 -24.86 -52.25
CA ARG A 353 31.49 -25.77 -53.18
C ARG A 353 29.97 -25.77 -52.92
N MET A 354 29.55 -25.58 -51.67
CA MET A 354 28.15 -25.51 -51.28
C MET A 354 27.49 -24.18 -51.67
N ALA A 355 28.28 -23.13 -51.93
CA ALA A 355 27.78 -21.86 -52.46
C ALA A 355 27.13 -22.01 -53.85
N GLN A 356 27.53 -23.03 -54.62
CA GLN A 356 26.97 -23.34 -55.94
C GLN A 356 25.75 -24.27 -55.88
N ALA A 357 25.45 -24.87 -54.73
CA ALA A 357 24.47 -25.95 -54.60
C ALA A 357 23.00 -25.48 -54.49
N ASN A 358 22.72 -24.17 -54.58
CA ASN A 358 21.38 -23.58 -54.47
C ASN A 358 20.51 -24.20 -53.34
N LEU A 359 21.08 -24.32 -52.14
CA LEU A 359 20.51 -25.04 -50.99
C LEU A 359 19.12 -24.57 -50.52
N CYS A 360 18.71 -23.37 -50.93
CA CYS A 360 17.40 -22.80 -50.60
C CYS A 360 16.49 -22.66 -51.83
N GLY A 361 16.95 -23.03 -53.02
CA GLY A 361 16.25 -22.77 -54.29
C GLY A 361 14.86 -23.39 -54.33
N ASP A 362 14.80 -24.68 -54.03
CA ASP A 362 13.59 -25.49 -54.00
C ASP A 362 12.53 -24.98 -53.01
N VAL A 363 12.96 -24.55 -51.82
CA VAL A 363 12.06 -23.95 -50.81
C VAL A 363 11.61 -22.56 -51.26
N THR A 364 12.51 -21.76 -51.84
CA THR A 364 12.22 -20.41 -52.33
C THR A 364 11.22 -20.43 -53.49
N GLU A 365 11.37 -21.38 -54.42
CA GLU A 365 10.47 -21.54 -55.56
C GLU A 365 9.06 -21.95 -55.10
N ARG A 366 8.95 -22.98 -54.26
CA ARG A 366 7.66 -23.41 -53.69
C ARG A 366 7.00 -22.30 -52.89
N TRP A 367 7.78 -21.56 -52.10
CA TRP A 367 7.30 -20.41 -51.35
C TRP A 367 6.72 -19.32 -52.25
N GLN A 368 7.45 -18.95 -53.31
CA GLN A 368 7.01 -17.96 -54.29
C GLN A 368 5.77 -18.43 -55.07
N GLN A 369 5.65 -19.71 -55.39
CA GLN A 369 4.45 -20.27 -56.00
C GLN A 369 3.23 -20.09 -55.09
N LEU A 370 3.34 -20.38 -53.79
CA LEU A 370 2.26 -20.17 -52.83
C LEU A 370 1.94 -18.69 -52.62
N GLU A 371 2.94 -17.82 -52.51
CA GLU A 371 2.71 -16.37 -52.46
C GLU A 371 2.03 -15.86 -53.74
N SER A 372 2.37 -16.42 -54.91
CA SER A 372 1.71 -16.06 -56.17
C SER A 372 0.25 -16.54 -56.24
N GLN A 373 -0.11 -17.66 -55.59
CA GLN A 373 -1.49 -18.11 -55.47
C GLN A 373 -2.32 -17.17 -54.58
N LEU A 374 -1.72 -16.61 -53.53
CA LEU A 374 -2.36 -15.58 -52.70
C LEU A 374 -2.57 -14.25 -53.45
N HIS A 375 -1.74 -13.97 -54.46
CA HIS A 375 -1.78 -12.73 -55.24
C HIS A 375 -2.37 -12.88 -56.64
N ALA A 376 -2.81 -14.08 -57.03
CA ALA A 376 -3.47 -14.32 -58.30
C ALA A 376 -4.81 -13.55 -58.31
N PRO A 377 -5.06 -12.68 -59.32
CA PRO A 377 -6.33 -11.96 -59.38
C PRO A 377 -7.46 -12.96 -59.53
N ASN A 378 -8.35 -13.01 -58.54
CA ASN A 378 -9.60 -13.76 -58.58
C ASN A 378 -10.35 -13.45 -59.88
N SER A 379 -10.21 -14.32 -60.88
CA SER A 379 -10.95 -14.21 -62.16
C SER A 379 -12.47 -14.38 -61.98
N ALA A 380 -12.93 -14.65 -60.77
CA ALA A 380 -14.34 -14.72 -60.42
C ALA A 380 -14.97 -13.36 -60.02
N ILE A 381 -14.20 -12.31 -59.71
CA ILE A 381 -14.77 -11.04 -59.19
C ILE A 381 -14.89 -9.94 -60.27
N ASN A 382 -14.13 -10.03 -61.38
CA ASN A 382 -14.10 -8.99 -62.41
C ASN A 382 -15.26 -9.03 -63.43
N ALA A 383 -16.27 -9.88 -63.24
CA ALA A 383 -17.45 -9.90 -64.11
C ALA A 383 -18.64 -9.04 -63.61
N SER A 384 -18.59 -8.44 -62.40
CA SER A 384 -19.76 -7.71 -61.85
C SER A 384 -19.54 -6.25 -61.44
N LEU A 385 -18.34 -5.68 -61.63
CA LEU A 385 -18.09 -4.29 -61.29
C LEU A 385 -17.72 -3.49 -62.54
N GLY A 386 -18.74 -2.89 -63.16
CA GLY A 386 -18.53 -1.80 -64.12
C GLY A 386 -17.79 -0.63 -63.46
N PRO A 387 -17.14 0.25 -64.25
CA PRO A 387 -16.30 1.29 -63.72
C PRO A 387 -17.16 2.28 -62.91
N ALA A 388 -16.98 2.31 -61.59
CA ALA A 388 -17.66 3.27 -60.73
C ALA A 388 -16.92 4.61 -60.80
N GLU A 389 -17.49 5.56 -61.53
CA GLU A 389 -17.15 6.97 -61.39
C GLU A 389 -17.35 7.39 -59.93
N LEU A 390 -16.26 7.86 -59.31
CA LEU A 390 -16.30 8.44 -57.97
C LEU A 390 -17.01 9.79 -58.05
N ASN A 391 -18.29 9.83 -57.66
CA ASN A 391 -19.03 11.06 -57.51
C ASN A 391 -18.41 11.89 -56.37
N VAL A 392 -17.85 13.05 -56.74
CA VAL A 392 -16.99 13.86 -55.86
C VAL A 392 -17.79 14.53 -54.73
N ASP A 393 -19.12 14.64 -54.87
CA ASP A 393 -19.98 15.47 -54.01
C ASP A 393 -20.55 14.81 -52.75
N LEU A 394 -20.14 13.59 -52.38
CA LEU A 394 -20.59 12.97 -51.12
C LEU A 394 -19.75 13.40 -49.89
N PRO A 395 -20.38 13.67 -48.73
CA PRO A 395 -19.68 13.96 -47.47
C PRO A 395 -18.77 12.80 -47.03
N PHE A 396 -17.61 13.14 -46.47
CA PHE A 396 -16.51 12.19 -46.15
C PHE A 396 -16.94 10.97 -45.31
N HIS A 397 -17.91 11.16 -44.41
CA HIS A 397 -18.45 10.10 -43.55
C HIS A 397 -19.14 8.97 -44.35
N GLU A 398 -19.83 9.28 -45.45
CA GLU A 398 -20.52 8.26 -46.26
C GLU A 398 -19.54 7.50 -47.17
N LYS A 399 -18.46 8.16 -47.60
CA LYS A 399 -17.36 7.53 -48.34
C LYS A 399 -16.64 6.48 -47.46
N LEU A 400 -16.47 6.77 -46.18
CA LEU A 400 -15.91 5.84 -45.19
C LEU A 400 -16.83 4.62 -44.95
N HIS A 401 -18.13 4.85 -44.85
CA HIS A 401 -19.10 3.77 -44.62
C HIS A 401 -19.21 2.81 -45.82
N ALA A 402 -19.10 3.33 -47.05
CA ALA A 402 -19.04 2.52 -48.27
C ALA A 402 -17.73 1.73 -48.42
N SER A 403 -16.61 2.29 -47.93
CA SER A 403 -15.31 1.62 -47.94
C SER A 403 -15.21 0.55 -46.84
N MET A 404 -15.77 0.78 -45.66
CA MET A 404 -15.77 -0.20 -44.56
C MET A 404 -16.64 -1.42 -44.84
N ARG A 405 -17.74 -1.29 -45.61
CA ARG A 405 -18.54 -2.45 -46.04
C ARG A 405 -17.81 -3.36 -47.05
N ARG A 406 -16.78 -2.87 -47.74
CA ARG A 406 -15.99 -3.66 -48.69
C ARG A 406 -14.80 -4.38 -48.06
N CYS A 407 -14.40 -4.02 -46.84
CA CYS A 407 -13.31 -4.71 -46.12
C CYS A 407 -13.81 -5.86 -45.22
N LEU A 408 -15.13 -6.07 -45.15
CA LEU A 408 -15.77 -7.11 -44.33
C LEU A 408 -16.48 -8.19 -45.18
N SER A 409 -16.13 -8.26 -46.47
CA SER A 409 -16.47 -9.33 -47.42
C SER A 409 -15.22 -9.67 -48.20
#